data_AF-A0A5F1YT61-F1
#
_entry.id   AF-A0A5F1YT61-F1
#
_cell.length_a   1.000
_cell.length_b   1.000
_cell.length_c   1.000
_cell.angle_alpha   90.00
_cell.angle_beta   90.00
_cell.angle_gamma   90.00
#
_symmetry.space_group_name_H-M   'P 1'
#
loop_
_entity.id
_entity.type
_entity.pdbx_description
1 polymer ?
#
loop_
_entity_poly.entity_id
_entity_poly.type
_entity_poly.pdbx_seq_one_letter_code
_entity_poly.pdbx_strand_id
1 'polypeptide(L)'
;MANITKHDRVRIRFLCDQVGTLREKGLDARSVFDRCWDKIPEALIQKLNTEELLTYVQRHVLPVQIVSLRQEGFPGTAETRSA
;
A
#
# COMPACT_ATOMS: atom_id res chain seq x y z
N MET A 1 -17.91 -13.66 -14.30
CA MET A 1 -18.14 -13.25 -12.90
C MET A 1 -16.80 -13.20 -12.20
N ALA A 2 -16.27 -12.01 -11.94
CA ALA A 2 -15.01 -11.90 -11.22
C ALA A 2 -15.24 -12.43 -9.80
N ASN A 3 -14.58 -13.52 -9.43
CA ASN A 3 -14.43 -13.90 -8.03
C ASN A 3 -13.55 -12.82 -7.38
N ILE A 4 -14.18 -11.71 -6.97
CA ILE A 4 -13.51 -10.62 -6.29
C ILE A 4 -13.05 -11.18 -4.95
N THR A 5 -11.80 -11.62 -4.89
CA THR A 5 -11.17 -12.15 -3.68
C THR A 5 -11.08 -11.04 -2.64
N LYS A 6 -11.00 -11.42 -1.37
CA LYS A 6 -10.80 -10.50 -0.25
C LYS A 6 -9.62 -9.55 -0.49
N HIS A 7 -8.54 -10.09 -1.06
CA HIS A 7 -7.39 -9.34 -1.55
C HIS A 7 -7.76 -8.21 -2.50
N ASP A 8 -8.58 -8.48 -3.52
CA ASP A 8 -8.96 -7.51 -4.54
C ASP A 8 -9.81 -6.37 -3.95
N ARG A 9 -10.72 -6.69 -3.02
CA ARG A 9 -11.51 -5.67 -2.29
C ARG A 9 -10.61 -4.76 -1.45
N VAL A 10 -9.68 -5.33 -0.68
CA VAL A 10 -8.74 -4.55 0.13
C VAL A 10 -7.85 -3.71 -0.77
N ARG A 11 -7.35 -4.28 -1.86
CA ARG A 11 -6.49 -3.60 -2.84
C ARG A 11 -7.18 -2.38 -3.44
N ILE A 12 -8.40 -2.53 -3.96
CA ILE A 12 -9.12 -1.41 -4.58
C ILE A 12 -9.37 -0.29 -3.56
N ARG A 13 -9.83 -0.64 -2.36
CA ARG A 13 -10.12 0.35 -1.29
C ARG A 13 -8.85 1.04 -0.80
N PHE A 14 -7.77 0.28 -0.60
CA PHE A 14 -6.47 0.82 -0.23
C PHE A 14 -5.91 1.75 -1.29
N LEU A 15 -5.93 1.34 -2.57
CA LEU A 15 -5.43 2.16 -3.66
C LEU A 15 -6.25 3.45 -3.76
N CYS A 16 -7.57 3.39 -3.72
CA CYS A 16 -8.40 4.59 -3.80
C CYS A 16 -8.09 5.60 -2.67
N ASP A 17 -7.84 5.09 -1.45
CA ASP A 17 -7.59 5.90 -0.26
C ASP A 17 -6.13 6.42 -0.18
N GLN A 18 -5.16 5.59 -0.53
CA GLN A 18 -3.72 5.86 -0.34
C GLN A 18 -2.99 6.32 -1.60
N VAL A 19 -3.58 6.17 -2.79
CA VAL A 19 -2.91 6.56 -4.06
C VAL A 19 -2.56 8.04 -4.09
N GLY A 20 -3.39 8.91 -3.50
CA GLY A 20 -3.08 10.34 -3.41
C GLY A 20 -1.81 10.59 -2.60
N THR A 21 -1.79 10.12 -1.36
CA THR A 21 -0.65 10.31 -0.44
C THR A 21 0.64 9.65 -0.95
N LEU A 22 0.55 8.47 -1.56
CA LEU A 22 1.71 7.78 -2.11
C LEU A 22 2.22 8.48 -3.37
N ARG A 23 1.33 8.95 -4.24
CA ARG A 23 1.71 9.71 -5.45
C ARG A 23 2.39 11.02 -5.10
N GLU A 24 1.92 11.74 -4.08
CA GLU A 24 2.59 12.96 -3.59
C GLU A 24 4.00 12.68 -3.05
N LYS A 25 4.25 11.47 -2.55
CA LYS A 25 5.57 11.02 -2.09
C LYS A 25 6.44 10.43 -3.21
N GLY A 26 5.94 10.37 -4.45
CA GLY A 26 6.62 9.74 -5.58
C GLY A 26 6.68 8.21 -5.48
N LEU A 27 5.75 7.59 -4.74
CA LEU A 27 5.70 6.15 -4.53
C LEU A 27 4.53 5.52 -5.32
N ASP A 28 4.82 4.40 -5.97
CA ASP A 28 3.79 3.60 -6.65
C ASP A 28 2.89 2.89 -5.64
N ALA A 29 1.65 3.37 -5.49
CA ALA A 29 0.68 2.79 -4.57
C ALA A 29 0.44 1.29 -4.80
N ARG A 30 0.54 0.84 -6.05
CA ARG A 30 0.37 -0.56 -6.44
C ARG A 30 1.53 -1.42 -5.94
N SER A 31 2.76 -0.95 -6.10
CA SER A 31 3.98 -1.62 -5.64
C SER A 31 4.08 -1.60 -4.12
N VAL A 32 3.71 -0.48 -3.49
CA VAL A 32 3.66 -0.34 -2.03
C VAL A 32 2.63 -1.31 -1.45
N PHE A 33 1.44 -1.39 -2.03
CA PHE A 33 0.42 -2.32 -1.58
C PHE A 33 0.89 -3.77 -1.66
N ASP A 34 1.54 -4.16 -2.76
CA ASP A 34 2.06 -5.52 -2.97
C ASP A 34 3.08 -5.88 -1.88
N ARG A 35 4.05 -4.99 -1.63
CA ARG A 35 5.01 -5.14 -0.53
C ARG A 35 4.36 -5.12 0.85
N CYS A 36 3.31 -4.31 1.05
CA CYS A 36 2.55 -4.31 2.31
C CYS A 36 1.87 -5.66 2.51
N TRP A 37 1.25 -6.18 1.46
CA TRP A 37 0.48 -7.41 1.50
C TRP A 37 1.35 -8.63 1.79
N ASP A 38 2.54 -8.70 1.18
CA ASP A 38 3.53 -9.75 1.42
C ASP A 38 4.00 -9.81 2.89
N LYS A 39 4.07 -8.66 3.56
CA LYS A 39 4.38 -8.59 5.00
C LYS A 39 3.24 -9.04 5.91
N ILE A 40 2.04 -9.24 5.39
CA ILE A 40 0.89 -9.65 6.20
C ILE A 40 0.86 -11.17 6.25
N PRO A 41 1.00 -11.78 7.44
CA PRO A 41 0.89 -13.22 7.56
C PRO A 41 -0.52 -13.70 7.18
N GLU A 42 -0.59 -14.82 6.47
CA GLU A 42 -1.86 -15.43 6.00
C GLU A 42 -2.85 -15.69 7.15
N ALA A 43 -2.33 -15.99 8.34
CA ALA A 43 -3.14 -16.13 9.54
C ALA A 43 -3.97 -14.88 9.86
N LEU A 44 -3.43 -13.67 9.64
CA LEU A 44 -4.18 -12.41 9.79
C LEU A 44 -5.17 -12.21 8.65
N ILE A 45 -4.80 -12.58 7.42
CA ILE A 45 -5.68 -12.49 6.25
C ILE A 45 -6.92 -13.38 6.44
N GLN A 46 -6.76 -14.56 7.05
CA GLN A 46 -7.87 -15.46 7.35
C GLN A 46 -8.67 -15.00 8.57
N LYS A 47 -8.01 -14.50 9.62
CA LYS A 47 -8.63 -14.17 10.91
C LYS A 47 -9.31 -12.80 10.96
N LEU A 48 -8.78 -11.80 10.26
CA LEU A 48 -9.33 -10.44 10.23
C LEU A 48 -10.34 -10.26 9.10
N ASN A 49 -11.36 -9.45 9.30
CA ASN A 49 -12.26 -9.05 8.20
C ASN A 49 -11.58 -8.08 7.21
N THR A 50 -12.20 -7.89 6.04
CA THR A 50 -11.69 -6.98 5.00
C THR A 50 -11.39 -5.58 5.54
N GLU A 51 -12.27 -5.07 6.42
CA GLU A 51 -12.12 -3.73 6.99
C GLU A 51 -11.02 -3.67 8.04
N GLU A 52 -11.01 -4.62 8.97
CA GLU A 52 -9.96 -4.76 9.99
C GLU A 52 -8.57 -4.92 9.35
N LEU A 53 -8.47 -5.74 8.31
CA LEU A 53 -7.24 -5.96 7.57
C LEU A 53 -6.78 -4.67 6.90
N LEU A 54 -7.69 -3.94 6.23
CA LEU A 54 -7.39 -2.65 5.62
C LEU A 54 -6.87 -1.65 6.66
N THR A 55 -7.56 -1.51 7.80
CA THR A 55 -7.14 -0.62 8.88
C THR A 55 -5.78 -1.02 9.43
N TYR A 56 -5.52 -2.32 9.60
CA TYR A 56 -4.21 -2.82 10.01
C TYR A 56 -3.12 -2.46 9.00
N VAL A 57 -3.37 -2.65 7.70
CA VAL A 57 -2.43 -2.27 6.64
C VAL A 57 -2.14 -0.78 6.72
N GLN A 58 -3.18 0.07 6.80
CA GLN A 58 -3.02 1.52 6.81
C GLN A 58 -2.30 2.04 8.05
N ARG A 59 -2.57 1.50 9.24
CA ARG A 59 -2.00 1.98 10.51
C ARG A 59 -0.62 1.42 10.83
N HIS A 60 -0.37 0.16 10.49
CA HIS A 60 0.85 -0.54 10.92
C HIS A 60 1.79 -0.85 9.77
N VAL A 61 1.27 -1.28 8.62
CA VAL A 61 2.12 -1.80 7.53
C VAL A 61 2.58 -0.67 6.61
N LEU A 62 1.64 0.17 6.16
CA LEU A 62 1.88 1.30 5.26
C LEU A 62 2.96 2.26 5.77
N PRO A 63 2.90 2.82 7.00
CA PRO A 63 3.94 3.74 7.46
C PRO A 63 5.32 3.07 7.54
N VAL A 64 5.37 1.79 7.93
CA VAL A 64 6.62 1.01 7.94
C VAL A 64 7.19 0.84 6.53
N GLN A 65 6.35 0.60 5.53
CA GLN A 65 6.79 0.49 4.14
C GLN A 65 7.21 1.85 3.56
N ILE A 66 6.50 2.93 3.87
CA ILE A 66 6.90 4.28 3.45
C ILE A 66 8.27 4.65 4.04
N VAL A 67 8.51 4.33 5.31
CA VAL A 67 9.81 4.55 5.97
C VAL A 67 10.89 3.66 5.36
N SER A 68 10.60 2.36 5.15
CA SER A 68 11.54 1.43 4.53
C SER A 68 11.94 1.88 3.12
N LEU A 69 10.97 2.29 2.28
CA LEU A 69 11.23 2.77 0.92
C LEU A 69 12.01 4.08 0.89
N ARG A 70 11.82 4.94 1.90
CA ARG A 70 12.66 6.13 2.09
C ARG A 70 14.10 5.78 2.46
N GLN A 71 14.29 4.76 3.28
CA GLN A 71 15.64 4.31 3.69
C GLN A 71 16.36 3.57 2.56
N GLU A 72 15.62 2.86 1.71
CA GLU A 72 16.16 2.13 0.54
C GLU A 72 16.66 3.09 -0.57
N GLY A 73 16.58 4.41 -0.38
CA GLY A 73 17.13 5.37 -1.32
C GLY A 73 16.48 5.24 -2.70
N PHE A 74 15.14 5.10 -2.75
CA PHE A 74 14.44 5.30 -4.01
C PHE A 74 14.80 6.69 -4.52
N PRO A 75 15.49 6.81 -5.67
CA PRO A 75 15.72 8.11 -6.28
C PRO A 75 14.34 8.64 -6.62
N GLY A 76 13.86 9.57 -5.78
CA GLY A 76 12.64 10.30 -6.09
C GLY A 76 12.82 10.84 -7.49
N THR A 77 11.86 10.56 -8.36
CA THR A 77 11.70 11.24 -9.64
C THR A 77 11.31 12.70 -9.36
N ALA A 78 12.23 13.45 -8.77
CA ALA A 78 12.25 14.89 -8.79
C ALA A 78 12.88 15.31 -10.12
N GLU A 79 12.20 15.02 -11.24
CA GLU A 79 12.53 15.69 -12.49
C GLU A 79 11.62 16.91 -12.63
N THR A 80 12.14 17.99 -12.07
CA THR A 80 12.17 19.36 -12.62
C THR A 80 10.98 19.80 -13.48
N ARG A 81 10.23 20.79 -12.97
CA ARG A 81 9.74 21.87 -13.82
C ARG A 81 10.25 23.21 -13.29
N SER A 82 11.49 23.50 -13.65
CA SER A 82 11.96 24.87 -13.86
C SER A 82 11.65 25.25 -15.30
N ALA A 83 10.81 26.27 -15.49
CA ALA A 83 10.83 27.24 -16.59
C ALA A 83 9.61 28.17 -16.42
#